data_AF-A0AAE3WAB9-F1
#
_entry.id   AF-A0AAE3WAB9-F1
#
_cell.length_a   1.000
_cell.length_b   1.000
_cell.length_c   1.000
_cell.angle_alpha   90.00
_cell.angle_beta   90.00
_cell.angle_gamma   90.00
#
_symmetry.space_group_name_H-M   'P 1'
#
loop_
_entity.id
_entity.type
_entity.pdbx_description
1 polymer ?
#
loop_
_entity_poly.entity_id
_entity_poly.type
_entity_poly.pdbx_seq_one_letter_code
_entity_poly.pdbx_strand_id
1 'polypeptide(L)'
;MLDNPVWASIVHGPHAHLGRRAGAAVRFLPEVGPFHGLAEPGDPAAWADLATLAGAGEQLLVTGPRITPPDGWTVVEMMDGVQMVATALRAEPDPDAVRLGPADVPEMLDLTARTRPGPFGPRTVELGSYLGLRHDGRLIAMAGERMRPPGFTEISAVCTDPDFRGKGLASRLVRAVAAGIVARGETPFLHAAATNTGAVRLYEAMGFTVHTRPRFAALRTPAG
;
A
#
# COMPACT_ATOMS: atom_id res chain seq x y z
N MET A 1 8.50 -2.53 -13.25
CA MET A 1 7.61 -3.26 -12.30
C MET A 1 7.13 -2.36 -11.17
N LEU A 2 8.04 -1.68 -10.46
CA LEU A 2 7.66 -0.77 -9.37
C LEU A 2 6.91 0.49 -9.83
N ASP A 3 7.03 0.90 -11.09
CA ASP A 3 6.22 1.99 -11.67
C ASP A 3 4.71 1.67 -11.74
N ASN A 4 4.36 0.38 -11.64
CA ASN A 4 2.99 -0.08 -11.72
C ASN A 4 2.74 -1.24 -10.74
N PRO A 5 2.82 -0.97 -9.43
CA PRO A 5 2.90 -2.02 -8.43
C PRO A 5 1.57 -2.76 -8.26
N VAL A 6 0.44 -2.10 -8.50
CA VAL A 6 -0.90 -2.72 -8.46
C VAL A 6 -1.05 -3.74 -9.57
N TRP A 7 -0.78 -3.35 -10.82
CA TRP A 7 -0.79 -4.26 -11.97
C TRP A 7 0.15 -5.44 -11.75
N ALA A 8 1.40 -5.16 -11.38
CA ALA A 8 2.41 -6.19 -11.20
C ALA A 8 2.04 -7.19 -10.09
N SER A 9 1.42 -6.73 -8.99
CA SER A 9 0.99 -7.61 -7.90
C SER A 9 -0.09 -8.60 -8.32
N ILE A 10 -1.07 -8.16 -9.13
CA ILE A 10 -2.22 -8.97 -9.54
C ILE A 10 -1.86 -9.85 -10.74
N VAL A 11 -1.16 -9.31 -11.73
CA VAL A 11 -0.91 -10.00 -13.02
C VAL A 11 0.33 -10.89 -12.97
N HIS A 12 1.36 -10.48 -12.23
CA HIS A 12 2.66 -11.16 -12.20
C HIS A 12 3.05 -11.66 -10.81
N GLY A 13 2.39 -11.15 -9.78
CA GLY A 13 2.64 -11.47 -8.38
C GLY A 13 1.62 -12.46 -7.78
N PRO A 14 1.64 -12.63 -6.46
CA PRO A 14 0.80 -13.61 -5.77
C PRO A 14 -0.67 -13.18 -5.62
N HIS A 15 -1.03 -11.95 -6.00
CA HIS A 15 -2.34 -11.37 -5.67
C HIS A 15 -3.43 -11.58 -6.72
N ALA A 16 -3.21 -12.47 -7.70
CA ALA A 16 -4.23 -12.82 -8.69
C ALA A 16 -5.58 -13.22 -8.05
N HIS A 17 -5.55 -13.92 -6.92
CA HIS A 17 -6.74 -14.36 -6.18
C HIS A 17 -7.45 -13.25 -5.37
N LEU A 18 -6.82 -12.09 -5.20
CA LEU A 18 -7.34 -10.92 -4.48
C LEU A 18 -7.81 -9.81 -5.42
N GLY A 19 -7.79 -10.06 -6.73
CA GLY A 19 -8.09 -9.05 -7.74
C GLY A 19 -8.95 -9.55 -8.88
N ARG A 20 -9.35 -8.61 -9.73
CA ARG A 20 -10.07 -8.84 -10.98
C ARG A 20 -9.32 -8.14 -12.11
N ARG A 21 -9.47 -8.68 -13.32
CA ARG A 21 -8.89 -8.14 -14.56
C ARG A 21 -9.97 -8.03 -15.62
N ALA A 22 -9.97 -6.93 -16.36
CA ALA A 22 -10.71 -6.72 -17.59
C ALA A 22 -9.70 -6.13 -18.60
N GLY A 23 -9.41 -6.84 -19.69
CA GLY A 23 -8.44 -6.41 -20.70
C GLY A 23 -7.11 -5.91 -20.11
N ALA A 24 -6.85 -4.61 -20.28
CA ALA A 24 -5.69 -3.86 -19.85
C ALA A 24 -5.86 -3.12 -18.50
N ALA A 25 -6.87 -3.46 -17.70
CA ALA A 25 -7.07 -2.94 -16.34
C ALA A 25 -7.19 -4.05 -15.28
N VAL A 26 -6.75 -3.74 -14.05
CA VAL A 26 -6.95 -4.57 -12.86
C VAL A 26 -7.43 -3.76 -11.66
N ARG A 27 -8.07 -4.45 -10.71
CA ARG A 27 -8.44 -3.93 -9.40
C ARG A 27 -8.26 -5.00 -8.34
N PHE A 28 -7.99 -4.57 -7.11
CA PHE A 28 -8.25 -5.42 -5.96
C PHE A 28 -9.77 -5.54 -5.70
N LEU A 29 -10.15 -6.62 -5.02
CA LEU A 29 -11.51 -6.74 -4.48
C LEU A 29 -11.78 -5.55 -3.51
N PRO A 30 -12.99 -4.97 -3.53
CA PRO A 30 -13.27 -3.76 -2.76
C PRO A 30 -13.04 -3.93 -1.24
N GLU A 31 -13.25 -5.12 -0.69
CA GLU A 31 -13.00 -5.41 0.73
C GLU A 31 -11.50 -5.49 1.06
N VAL A 32 -10.64 -5.75 0.06
CA VAL A 32 -9.18 -5.85 0.18
C VAL A 32 -8.54 -4.47 0.06
N GLY A 33 -8.99 -3.65 -0.88
CA GLY A 33 -8.56 -2.25 -0.98
C GLY A 33 -8.97 -1.56 -2.28
N PRO A 34 -9.01 -0.22 -2.31
CA PRO A 34 -9.52 0.57 -3.43
C PRO A 34 -8.49 0.77 -4.57
N PHE A 35 -7.50 -0.11 -4.70
CA PHE A 35 -6.36 0.09 -5.60
C PHE A 35 -6.59 -0.52 -6.98
N HIS A 36 -6.26 0.26 -8.00
CA HIS A 36 -6.45 -0.08 -9.40
C HIS A 36 -5.15 0.13 -10.18
N GLY A 37 -4.99 -0.63 -11.26
CA GLY A 37 -3.81 -0.58 -12.13
C GLY A 37 -4.20 -0.71 -13.60
N LEU A 38 -3.45 -0.02 -14.46
CA LEU A 38 -3.59 -0.03 -15.91
C LEU A 38 -2.33 -0.63 -16.51
N ALA A 39 -2.40 -1.50 -17.52
CA ALA A 39 -1.22 -2.05 -18.17
C ALA A 39 -0.31 -0.94 -18.71
N GLU A 40 -0.93 -0.01 -19.45
CA GLU A 40 -0.31 1.18 -20.02
C GLU A 40 -1.22 2.39 -19.74
N PRO A 41 -0.89 3.27 -18.78
CA PRO A 41 -1.70 4.45 -18.46
C PRO A 41 -1.87 5.45 -19.61
N GLY A 42 -0.99 5.40 -20.63
CA GLY A 42 -1.11 6.21 -21.84
C GLY A 42 -2.14 5.69 -22.86
N ASP A 43 -2.67 4.48 -22.68
CA ASP A 43 -3.61 3.85 -23.61
C ASP A 43 -5.08 4.11 -23.19
N PRO A 44 -5.89 4.84 -23.99
CA PRO A 44 -7.31 5.06 -23.70
C PRO A 44 -8.13 3.77 -23.54
N ALA A 45 -7.74 2.67 -24.20
CA ALA A 45 -8.44 1.39 -24.07
C ALA A 45 -8.32 0.83 -22.65
N ALA A 46 -7.16 1.00 -22.01
CA ALA A 46 -6.97 0.58 -20.62
C ALA A 46 -7.89 1.34 -19.65
N TRP A 47 -8.15 2.62 -19.92
CA TRP A 47 -9.12 3.42 -19.15
C TRP A 47 -10.56 2.98 -19.37
N ALA A 48 -10.94 2.60 -20.59
CA ALA A 48 -12.26 2.04 -20.86
C ALA A 48 -12.49 0.70 -20.14
N ASP A 49 -11.47 -0.17 -20.14
CA ASP A 49 -11.47 -1.41 -19.37
C ASP A 49 -11.60 -1.14 -17.86
N LEU A 50 -10.88 -0.12 -17.35
CA LEU A 50 -10.95 0.26 -15.95
C LEU A 50 -12.35 0.78 -15.56
N ALA A 51 -12.99 1.58 -16.40
CA ALA A 51 -14.36 2.04 -16.18
C ALA A 51 -15.34 0.86 -16.09
N THR A 52 -15.19 -0.12 -16.98
CA THR A 52 -15.99 -1.36 -16.98
C THR A 52 -15.79 -2.16 -15.68
N LEU A 53 -14.54 -2.27 -15.23
CA LEU A 53 -14.15 -3.01 -14.04
C LEU A 53 -14.60 -2.34 -12.73
N ALA A 54 -14.63 -1.01 -12.70
CA ALA A 54 -15.00 -0.21 -11.54
C ALA A 54 -16.52 -0.07 -11.40
N GLY A 55 -17.23 0.20 -12.50
CA GLY A 55 -18.64 0.57 -12.52
C GLY A 55 -18.82 2.08 -12.77
N ALA A 56 -20.04 2.49 -13.17
CA ALA A 56 -20.35 3.88 -13.47
C ALA A 56 -20.43 4.75 -12.21
N GLY A 57 -19.86 5.95 -12.25
CA GLY A 57 -19.84 6.90 -11.14
C GLY A 57 -19.03 6.51 -9.89
N GLU A 58 -18.30 5.40 -9.93
CA GLU A 58 -17.55 4.83 -8.81
C GLU A 58 -16.22 5.55 -8.55
N GLN A 59 -15.81 5.62 -7.28
CA GLN A 59 -14.50 6.18 -6.90
C GLN A 59 -13.44 5.09 -6.79
N LEU A 60 -12.24 5.40 -7.28
CA LEU A 60 -11.11 4.47 -7.28
C LEU A 60 -9.77 5.18 -7.05
N LEU A 61 -8.76 4.43 -6.59
CA LEU A 61 -7.39 4.91 -6.45
C LEU A 61 -6.47 4.30 -7.52
N VAL A 62 -5.78 5.16 -8.26
CA VAL A 62 -4.68 4.80 -9.18
C VAL A 62 -3.38 5.37 -8.64
N THR A 63 -2.29 4.61 -8.77
CA THR A 63 -0.92 5.07 -8.51
C THR A 63 -0.05 4.83 -9.73
N GLY A 64 0.83 5.77 -10.04
CA GLY A 64 1.76 5.64 -11.14
C GLY A 64 2.62 6.89 -11.37
N PRO A 65 3.68 6.80 -12.19
CA PRO A 65 4.58 7.93 -12.47
C PRO A 65 3.89 9.08 -13.20
N ARG A 66 2.86 8.77 -14.00
CA ARG A 66 1.98 9.73 -14.67
C ARG A 66 0.55 9.20 -14.66
N ILE A 67 -0.39 10.08 -14.33
CA ILE A 67 -1.82 9.78 -14.32
C ILE A 67 -2.51 10.89 -15.11
N THR A 68 -3.02 10.54 -16.29
CA THR A 68 -3.71 11.45 -17.20
C THR A 68 -5.01 10.78 -17.62
N PRO A 69 -6.07 10.86 -16.81
CA PRO A 69 -7.33 10.21 -17.13
C PRO A 69 -7.96 10.89 -18.36
N PRO A 70 -8.63 10.13 -19.25
CA PRO A 70 -9.28 10.68 -20.43
C PRO A 70 -10.54 11.49 -20.05
N ASP A 71 -11.12 12.17 -21.04
CA ASP A 71 -12.35 12.94 -20.88
C ASP A 71 -13.49 12.10 -20.27
N GLY A 72 -14.32 12.75 -19.45
CA GLY A 72 -15.42 12.12 -18.72
C GLY A 72 -15.03 11.53 -17.36
N TRP A 73 -13.74 11.37 -17.07
CA TRP A 73 -13.26 11.05 -15.72
C TRP A 73 -13.10 12.30 -14.87
N THR A 74 -13.43 12.19 -13.59
CA THR A 74 -13.22 13.30 -12.64
C THR A 74 -12.04 12.98 -11.72
N VAL A 75 -11.07 13.89 -11.67
CA VAL A 75 -10.03 13.85 -10.63
C VAL A 75 -10.64 14.41 -9.34
N VAL A 76 -10.88 13.54 -8.36
CA VAL A 76 -11.41 13.94 -7.05
C VAL A 76 -10.29 14.49 -6.17
N GLU A 77 -9.15 13.80 -6.16
CA GLU A 77 -7.95 14.20 -5.43
C GLU A 77 -6.73 13.71 -6.20
N MET A 78 -5.66 14.49 -6.17
CA MET A 78 -4.35 14.07 -6.69
C MET A 78 -3.26 14.57 -5.76
N MET A 79 -2.37 13.67 -5.36
CA MET A 79 -1.30 13.94 -4.41
C MET A 79 0.03 13.42 -4.94
N ASP A 80 1.10 14.19 -4.72
CA ASP A 80 2.46 13.73 -4.99
C ASP A 80 2.90 12.71 -3.94
N GLY A 81 3.47 11.61 -4.40
CA GLY A 81 4.05 10.56 -3.60
C GLY A 81 5.57 10.51 -3.73
N VAL A 82 6.19 9.79 -2.80
CA VAL A 82 7.53 9.24 -2.97
C VAL A 82 7.44 7.73 -2.88
N GLN A 83 8.12 7.04 -3.80
CA GLN A 83 8.36 5.61 -3.71
C GLN A 83 9.81 5.40 -3.32
N MET A 84 10.03 4.60 -2.29
CA MET A 84 11.36 4.36 -1.74
C MET A 84 11.64 2.86 -1.68
N VAL A 85 12.89 2.47 -1.97
CA VAL A 85 13.34 1.08 -1.97
C VAL A 85 14.40 0.91 -0.88
N ALA A 86 14.37 -0.20 -0.15
CA ALA A 86 15.39 -0.54 0.83
C ALA A 86 16.71 -0.85 0.11
N THR A 87 17.72 0.01 0.31
CA THR A 87 19.07 -0.15 -0.29
C THR A 87 20.13 -0.43 0.75
N ALA A 88 19.94 0.07 1.98
CA ALA A 88 20.84 -0.12 3.12
C ALA A 88 20.07 -0.43 4.42
N LEU A 89 18.80 -0.80 4.32
CA LEU A 89 17.97 -1.12 5.48
C LEU A 89 18.53 -2.33 6.21
N ARG A 90 18.91 -2.14 7.48
CA ARG A 90 19.13 -3.25 8.41
C ARG A 90 17.79 -3.84 8.83
N ALA A 91 17.41 -4.91 8.17
CA ALA A 91 16.26 -5.74 8.54
C ALA A 91 16.57 -6.54 9.81
N GLU A 92 15.63 -6.58 10.74
CA GLU A 92 15.83 -7.21 12.05
C GLU A 92 14.47 -7.66 12.62
N PRO A 93 14.30 -8.93 13.01
CA PRO A 93 13.09 -9.38 13.71
C PRO A 93 12.90 -8.61 15.01
N ASP A 94 11.65 -8.46 15.43
CA ASP A 94 11.32 -7.88 16.73
C ASP A 94 10.67 -8.97 17.61
N PRO A 95 11.28 -9.35 18.74
CA PRO A 95 10.77 -10.41 19.59
C PRO A 95 9.45 -10.07 20.28
N ASP A 96 9.11 -8.78 20.42
CA ASP A 96 7.84 -8.35 21.03
C ASP A 96 6.71 -8.23 19.98
N ALA A 97 7.06 -8.25 18.70
CA ALA A 97 6.08 -8.12 17.62
C ALA A 97 5.33 -9.43 17.40
N VAL A 98 4.01 -9.36 17.50
CA VAL A 98 3.11 -10.50 17.26
C VAL A 98 2.57 -10.46 15.84
N ARG A 99 2.38 -11.64 15.23
CA ARG A 99 1.72 -11.73 13.93
C ARG A 99 0.23 -11.45 14.10
N LEU A 100 -0.28 -10.55 13.28
CA LEU A 100 -1.71 -10.22 13.21
C LEU A 100 -2.36 -11.02 12.08
N GLY A 101 -3.60 -11.45 12.30
CA GLY A 101 -4.40 -12.21 11.34
C GLY A 101 -5.87 -11.79 11.34
N PRO A 102 -6.76 -12.60 10.72
CA PRO A 102 -8.17 -12.28 10.60
C PRO A 102 -8.89 -11.99 11.93
N ALA A 103 -8.46 -12.62 13.03
CA ALA A 103 -9.02 -12.39 14.36
C ALA A 103 -8.70 -10.99 14.92
N ASP A 104 -7.59 -10.36 14.48
CA ASP A 104 -7.15 -9.04 14.94
C ASP A 104 -7.79 -7.89 14.12
N VAL A 105 -8.49 -8.19 13.02
CA VAL A 105 -9.06 -7.18 12.11
C VAL A 105 -9.89 -6.10 12.82
N PRO A 106 -10.74 -6.41 13.82
CA PRO A 106 -11.43 -5.36 14.57
C PRO A 106 -10.49 -4.34 15.25
N GLU A 107 -9.40 -4.79 15.87
CA GLU A 107 -8.40 -3.91 16.49
C GLU A 107 -7.56 -3.15 15.44
N MET A 108 -7.24 -3.80 14.32
CA MET A 108 -6.53 -3.16 13.20
C MET A 108 -7.37 -2.03 12.58
N LEU A 109 -8.68 -2.26 12.43
CA LEU A 109 -9.63 -1.25 11.94
C LEU A 109 -9.77 -0.08 12.93
N ASP A 110 -9.87 -0.34 14.24
CA ASP A 110 -9.86 0.72 15.25
C ASP A 110 -8.58 1.58 15.16
N LEU A 111 -7.42 0.93 15.14
CA LEU A 111 -6.14 1.64 15.10
C LEU A 111 -5.99 2.45 13.82
N THR A 112 -6.36 1.89 12.66
CA THR A 112 -6.30 2.63 11.38
C THR A 112 -7.29 3.78 11.30
N ALA A 113 -8.48 3.66 11.88
CA ALA A 113 -9.44 4.76 11.94
C ALA A 113 -8.88 5.97 12.70
N ARG A 114 -8.17 5.73 13.81
CA ARG A 114 -7.58 6.79 14.65
C ARG A 114 -6.27 7.36 14.10
N THR A 115 -5.54 6.59 13.30
CA THR A 115 -4.19 6.96 12.84
C THR A 115 -4.09 7.32 11.36
N ARG A 116 -5.07 6.89 10.55
CA ARG A 116 -5.19 7.14 9.11
C ARG A 116 -3.91 6.85 8.31
N PRO A 117 -3.35 5.61 8.33
CA PRO A 117 -2.12 5.27 7.61
C PRO A 117 -2.29 5.05 6.10
N GLY A 118 -3.48 5.34 5.56
CA GLY A 118 -3.91 5.01 4.21
C GLY A 118 -5.09 4.03 4.22
N PRO A 119 -5.56 3.60 3.03
CA PRO A 119 -6.69 2.69 2.92
C PRO A 119 -6.45 1.37 3.65
N PHE A 120 -7.39 0.99 4.49
CA PHE A 120 -7.41 -0.29 5.20
C PHE A 120 -8.87 -0.73 5.38
N GLY A 121 -9.17 -1.96 4.98
CA GLY A 121 -10.50 -2.55 5.00
C GLY A 121 -10.50 -3.95 5.62
N PRO A 122 -11.68 -4.59 5.70
CA PRO A 122 -11.85 -5.86 6.43
C PRO A 122 -10.99 -7.01 5.93
N ARG A 123 -10.62 -7.00 4.64
CA ARG A 123 -9.79 -8.05 4.01
C ARG A 123 -8.40 -7.56 3.61
N THR A 124 -8.01 -6.33 3.99
CA THR A 124 -6.66 -5.81 3.67
C THR A 124 -5.56 -6.65 4.32
N VAL A 125 -5.84 -7.30 5.45
CA VAL A 125 -4.91 -8.24 6.12
C VAL A 125 -4.50 -9.41 5.21
N GLU A 126 -5.28 -9.73 4.17
CA GLU A 126 -4.97 -10.81 3.22
C GLU A 126 -3.86 -10.44 2.21
N LEU A 127 -3.47 -9.16 2.10
CA LEU A 127 -2.42 -8.70 1.19
C LEU A 127 -1.01 -9.17 1.59
N GLY A 128 -0.83 -9.67 2.81
CA GLY A 128 0.42 -10.27 3.24
C GLY A 128 0.56 -10.34 4.75
N SER A 129 1.79 -10.31 5.24
CA SER A 129 2.09 -10.42 6.67
C SER A 129 1.88 -9.08 7.38
N TYR A 130 1.23 -9.14 8.55
CA TYR A 130 1.08 -8.00 9.45
C TYR A 130 1.68 -8.32 10.81
N LEU A 131 2.37 -7.34 11.38
CA LEU A 131 2.97 -7.40 12.72
C LEU A 131 2.40 -6.27 13.58
N GLY A 132 2.17 -6.58 14.86
CA GLY A 132 1.65 -5.66 15.84
C GLY A 132 2.45 -5.65 17.13
N LEU A 133 2.48 -4.52 17.80
CA LEU A 133 2.97 -4.39 19.18
C LEU A 133 1.78 -4.12 20.10
N ARG A 134 1.73 -4.82 21.23
CA ARG A 134 0.65 -4.72 22.21
C ARG A 134 1.14 -4.10 23.52
N HIS A 135 0.27 -3.37 24.20
CA HIS A 135 0.48 -2.87 25.56
C HIS A 135 -0.81 -3.06 26.35
N ASP A 136 -0.71 -3.72 27.51
CA ASP A 136 -1.86 -4.14 28.33
C ASP A 136 -2.96 -4.83 27.52
N GLY A 137 -2.54 -5.73 26.61
CA GLY A 137 -3.43 -6.48 25.73
C GLY A 137 -3.96 -5.71 24.52
N ARG A 138 -3.85 -4.38 24.46
CA ARG A 138 -4.32 -3.54 23.35
C ARG A 138 -3.29 -3.43 22.23
N LEU A 139 -3.71 -3.52 20.97
CA LEU A 139 -2.87 -3.18 19.82
C LEU A 139 -2.52 -1.68 19.82
N ILE A 140 -1.23 -1.33 19.96
CA ILE A 140 -0.76 0.06 20.03
C ILE A 140 0.04 0.51 18.80
N ALA A 141 0.55 -0.43 18.00
CA ALA A 141 1.23 -0.12 16.76
C ALA A 141 1.15 -1.33 15.82
N MET A 142 1.12 -1.08 14.52
CA MET A 142 1.23 -2.15 13.53
C MET A 142 1.93 -1.67 12.26
N ALA A 143 2.42 -2.64 11.49
CA ALA A 143 2.85 -2.48 10.11
C ALA A 143 2.59 -3.80 9.37
N GLY A 144 2.46 -3.75 8.05
CA GLY A 144 2.32 -4.97 7.27
C GLY A 144 2.69 -4.80 5.82
N GLU A 145 2.32 -5.79 5.03
CA GLU A 145 2.62 -5.87 3.62
C GLU A 145 1.43 -5.40 2.77
N ARG A 146 1.70 -4.86 1.57
CA ARG A 146 0.65 -4.45 0.62
C ARG A 146 0.92 -4.91 -0.80
N MET A 147 1.45 -4.08 -1.69
CA MET A 147 1.71 -4.53 -3.08
C MET A 147 2.88 -5.52 -3.11
N ARG A 148 2.77 -6.60 -3.90
CA ARG A 148 3.80 -7.63 -4.08
C ARG A 148 4.15 -7.89 -5.55
N PRO A 149 4.75 -6.92 -6.27
CA PRO A 149 5.36 -7.19 -7.58
C PRO A 149 6.44 -8.29 -7.49
N PRO A 150 6.73 -9.03 -8.56
CA PRO A 150 7.80 -10.04 -8.53
C PRO A 150 9.12 -9.48 -7.96
N GLY A 151 9.70 -10.16 -6.97
CA GLY A 151 10.96 -9.74 -6.32
C GLY A 151 10.86 -8.57 -5.35
N PHE A 152 9.67 -7.97 -5.15
CA PHE A 152 9.47 -6.82 -4.27
C PHE A 152 8.24 -7.02 -3.37
N THR A 153 8.31 -6.52 -2.14
CA THR A 153 7.13 -6.44 -1.26
C THR A 153 7.05 -5.08 -0.61
N GLU A 154 5.87 -4.48 -0.66
CA GLU A 154 5.60 -3.16 -0.11
C GLU A 154 5.34 -3.22 1.38
N ILE A 155 6.04 -2.41 2.17
CA ILE A 155 5.70 -2.12 3.56
C ILE A 155 4.64 -1.03 3.58
N SER A 156 3.57 -1.27 4.32
CA SER A 156 2.36 -0.45 4.36
C SER A 156 1.72 -0.47 5.75
N ALA A 157 0.69 0.36 5.93
CA ALA A 157 -0.13 0.43 7.15
C ALA A 157 0.70 0.64 8.42
N VAL A 158 1.83 1.34 8.31
CA VAL A 158 2.69 1.69 9.44
C VAL A 158 1.98 2.74 10.26
N CYS A 159 1.47 2.36 11.43
CA CYS A 159 0.84 3.29 12.35
C CYS A 159 1.15 2.98 13.80
N THR A 160 1.05 4.02 14.61
CA THR A 160 1.21 3.95 16.06
C THR A 160 0.14 4.82 16.68
N ASP A 161 -0.51 4.25 17.68
CA ASP A 161 -1.47 4.91 18.54
C ASP A 161 -0.91 6.26 19.02
N PRO A 162 -1.69 7.36 18.96
CA PRO A 162 -1.23 8.69 19.36
C PRO A 162 -0.54 8.74 20.73
N ASP A 163 -1.03 7.97 21.71
CA ASP A 163 -0.51 7.97 23.09
C ASP A 163 0.83 7.22 23.23
N PHE A 164 1.25 6.51 22.17
CA PHE A 164 2.45 5.66 22.14
C PHE A 164 3.49 6.13 21.11
N ARG A 165 3.30 7.30 20.51
CA ARG A 165 4.26 7.90 19.57
C ARG A 165 5.56 8.33 20.27
N GLY A 166 6.61 8.54 19.48
CA GLY A 166 7.92 8.97 20.00
C GLY A 166 8.74 7.87 20.68
N LYS A 167 8.23 6.63 20.73
CA LYS A 167 8.88 5.47 21.38
C LYS A 167 9.60 4.54 20.41
N GLY A 168 9.78 4.94 19.15
CA GLY A 168 10.47 4.15 18.12
C GLY A 168 9.70 2.93 17.57
N LEU A 169 8.41 2.77 17.90
CA LEU A 169 7.61 1.59 17.54
C LEU A 169 7.46 1.39 16.03
N ALA A 170 7.27 2.47 15.26
CA ALA A 170 7.19 2.41 13.81
C ALA A 170 8.48 1.87 13.17
N SER A 171 9.65 2.35 13.59
CA SER A 171 10.94 1.87 13.08
C SER A 171 11.18 0.41 13.41
N ARG A 172 10.85 -0.01 14.63
CA ARG A 172 10.90 -1.41 15.06
C ARG A 172 10.09 -2.31 14.13
N LEU A 173 8.81 -1.96 13.93
CA LEU A 173 7.90 -2.72 13.08
C LEU A 173 8.33 -2.74 11.61
N VAL A 174 8.83 -1.63 11.05
CA VAL A 174 9.34 -1.58 9.67
C VAL A 174 10.55 -2.50 9.49
N ARG A 175 11.48 -2.55 10.46
CA ARG A 175 12.62 -3.50 10.42
C ARG A 175 12.15 -4.96 10.51
N ALA A 176 11.14 -5.23 11.35
CA ALA A 176 10.60 -6.58 11.54
C ALA A 176 9.84 -7.08 10.30
N VAL A 177 9.01 -6.23 9.68
CA VAL A 177 8.35 -6.57 8.41
C VAL A 177 9.41 -6.77 7.31
N ALA A 178 10.41 -5.89 7.23
CA ALA A 178 11.50 -6.04 6.27
C ALA A 178 12.29 -7.35 6.47
N ALA A 179 12.47 -7.82 7.72
CA ALA A 179 13.13 -9.10 7.98
C ALA A 179 12.36 -10.27 7.35
N GLY A 180 11.03 -10.26 7.47
CA GLY A 180 10.17 -11.24 6.81
C GLY A 180 10.26 -11.18 5.27
N ILE A 181 10.31 -9.98 4.71
CA ILE A 181 10.46 -9.76 3.25
C ILE A 181 11.81 -10.28 2.75
N VAL A 182 12.91 -9.88 3.39
CA VAL A 182 14.27 -10.28 3.01
C VAL A 182 14.49 -11.79 3.16
N ALA A 183 13.92 -12.40 4.20
CA ALA A 183 14.00 -13.85 4.40
C ALA A 183 13.37 -14.66 3.24
N ARG A 184 12.44 -14.07 2.49
CA ARG A 184 11.83 -14.68 1.29
C ARG A 184 12.57 -14.36 -0.01
N GLY A 185 13.71 -13.66 0.05
CA GLY A 185 14.47 -13.24 -1.13
C GLY A 185 13.85 -12.05 -1.87
N GLU A 186 12.99 -11.28 -1.22
CA GLU A 186 12.33 -10.11 -1.79
C GLU A 186 12.98 -8.81 -1.31
N THR A 187 12.83 -7.72 -2.08
CA THR A 187 13.30 -6.39 -1.71
C THR A 187 12.16 -5.55 -1.11
N PRO A 188 12.30 -5.02 0.11
CA PRO A 188 11.32 -4.10 0.67
C PRO A 188 11.26 -2.78 -0.09
N PHE A 189 10.05 -2.28 -0.34
CA PHE A 189 9.82 -0.92 -0.80
C PHE A 189 8.62 -0.32 -0.08
N LEU A 190 8.38 0.98 -0.23
CA LEU A 190 7.22 1.65 0.34
C LEU A 190 6.83 2.90 -0.43
N HIS A 191 5.62 3.38 -0.16
CA HIS A 191 5.15 4.69 -0.58
C HIS A 191 4.87 5.58 0.63
N ALA A 192 5.10 6.88 0.48
CA ALA A 192 4.62 7.90 1.38
C ALA A 192 4.10 9.11 0.59
N ALA A 193 3.18 9.87 1.18
CA ALA A 193 2.86 11.20 0.66
C ALA A 193 4.12 12.08 0.69
N ALA A 194 4.41 12.81 -0.39
CA ALA A 194 5.57 13.69 -0.46
C ALA A 194 5.53 14.80 0.61
N THR A 195 4.33 15.20 1.03
CA THR A 195 4.09 16.16 2.11
C THR A 195 4.39 15.60 3.50
N ASN A 196 4.42 14.27 3.67
CA ASN A 196 4.76 13.62 4.93
C ASN A 196 6.28 13.55 5.14
N THR A 197 6.92 14.72 5.20
CA THR A 197 8.39 14.83 5.27
C THR A 197 8.98 14.14 6.50
N GLY A 198 8.21 14.01 7.59
CA GLY A 198 8.62 13.26 8.79
C GLY A 198 8.79 11.77 8.51
N ALA A 199 7.81 11.14 7.85
CA ALA A 199 7.92 9.73 7.46
C ALA A 199 9.01 9.52 6.41
N VAL A 200 9.14 10.42 5.42
CA VAL A 200 10.21 10.31 4.41
C VAL A 200 11.59 10.33 5.06
N ARG A 201 11.88 11.31 5.94
CA ARG A 201 13.16 11.36 6.67
C ARG A 201 13.39 10.13 7.55
N LEU A 202 12.35 9.60 8.16
CA LEU A 202 12.43 8.37 8.94
C LEU A 202 12.90 7.21 8.06
N TYR A 203 12.26 7.01 6.90
CA TYR A 203 12.61 5.91 6.00
C TYR A 203 14.02 6.09 5.40
N GLU A 204 14.42 7.32 5.05
CA GLU A 204 15.79 7.62 4.62
C GLU A 204 16.82 7.23 5.70
N ALA A 205 16.60 7.67 6.94
CA ALA A 205 17.47 7.33 8.07
C ALA A 205 17.51 5.82 8.38
N MET A 206 16.44 5.10 8.01
CA MET A 206 16.40 3.64 8.15
C MET A 206 17.14 2.89 7.03
N GLY A 207 17.53 3.56 5.94
CA GLY A 207 18.25 2.95 4.81
C GLY A 207 17.39 2.71 3.56
N PHE A 208 16.26 3.40 3.43
CA PHE A 208 15.52 3.48 2.17
C PHE A 208 16.06 4.63 1.30
N THR A 209 16.07 4.46 -0.01
CA THR A 209 16.40 5.50 -0.99
C THR A 209 15.20 5.79 -1.88
N VAL A 210 14.97 7.06 -2.19
CA VAL A 210 13.93 7.46 -3.16
C VAL A 210 14.26 6.85 -4.53
N HIS A 211 13.32 6.07 -5.06
CA HIS A 211 13.41 5.45 -6.37
C HIS A 211 12.71 6.29 -7.44
N THR A 212 11.48 6.72 -7.16
CA THR A 212 10.66 7.55 -8.07
C THR A 212 9.64 8.38 -7.28
N ARG A 213 8.98 9.32 -7.95
CA ARG A 213 7.96 10.22 -7.39
C ARG A 213 6.63 10.01 -8.14
N PRO A 214 5.84 8.99 -7.76
CA PRO A 214 4.55 8.75 -8.40
C PRO A 214 3.52 9.78 -7.95
N ARG A 215 2.37 9.79 -8.61
CA ARG A 215 1.15 10.42 -8.11
C ARG A 215 0.20 9.37 -7.57
N PHE A 216 -0.54 9.73 -6.53
CA PHE A 216 -1.73 9.01 -6.07
C PHE A 216 -2.94 9.82 -6.48
N ALA A 217 -3.86 9.22 -7.24
CA ALA A 217 -5.06 9.88 -7.71
C ALA A 217 -6.30 9.14 -7.24
N ALA A 218 -7.18 9.85 -6.53
CA ALA A 218 -8.56 9.45 -6.37
C ALA A 218 -9.34 9.96 -7.58
N LEU A 219 -9.90 9.04 -8.35
CA LEU A 219 -10.63 9.32 -9.56
C LEU A 219 -12.08 8.86 -9.41
N ARG A 220 -12.98 9.47 -10.15
CA ARG A 220 -14.35 8.98 -10.35
C ARG A 220 -14.53 8.60 -11.82
N THR A 221 -15.09 7.43 -12.06
CA THR A 221 -15.44 6.96 -13.41
C THR A 221 -16.54 7.82 -14.03
N PRO A 222 -16.69 7.83 -15.37
CA PRO A 222 -17.82 8.45 -16.04
C PRO A 222 -19.17 7.94 -15.49
N ALA A 223 -20.18 8.80 -15.49
CA ALA A 223 -21.51 8.49 -14.93
C ALA A 223 -22.41 7.65 -15.85
N GLY A 224 -22.02 7.45 -17.11
CA GLY A 224 -22.87 6.86 -18.17
C GLY A 224 -23.55 7.91 -19.03
#